data_AF-A0ABC9T9C4-F1
#
_entry.id   AF-A0ABC9T9C4-F1
#
_cell.length_a   1.000
_cell.length_b   1.000
_cell.length_c   1.000
_cell.angle_alpha   90.00
_cell.angle_beta   90.00
_cell.angle_gamma   90.00
#
_symmetry.space_group_name_H-M   'P 1'
#
loop_
_entity.id
_entity.type
_entity.pdbx_description
1 polymer ?
#
loop_
_entity_poly.entity_id
_entity_poly.type
_entity_poly.pdbx_seq_one_letter_code
_entity_poly.pdbx_strand_id
1 'polypeptide(L)' 'RRNKVAVLAAVTSPYSNGPIEGVNRLIKSLKRSCFGFKNQLNFFKRIYQITA' A
#
# COMPACT_ATOMS: atom_id res chain seq x y z
N ARG A 1 9.59 -4.07 16.73
CA ARG A 1 9.00 -5.43 16.58
C ARG A 1 7.68 -5.66 17.35
N ARG A 2 7.18 -4.71 18.16
CA ARG A 2 5.94 -4.89 18.97
C ARG A 2 4.64 -5.08 18.15
N ASN A 3 4.55 -4.55 16.93
CA ASN A 3 3.30 -4.59 16.16
C ASN A 3 3.19 -5.77 15.16
N LYS A 4 4.20 -6.65 15.08
CA LYS A 4 4.21 -7.73 14.08
C LYS A 4 3.02 -8.68 14.26
N VAL A 5 2.68 -9.01 15.50
CA VAL A 5 1.55 -9.89 15.84
C VAL A 5 0.22 -9.25 15.45
N ALA A 6 0.03 -7.97 15.78
CA ALA A 6 -1.18 -7.23 15.42
C ALA A 6 -1.34 -7.08 13.89
N VAL A 7 -0.24 -6.84 13.17
CA VAL A 7 -0.24 -6.78 11.70
C VAL A 7 -0.58 -8.14 11.10
N LEU A 8 -0.02 -9.24 11.62
CA LEU A 8 -0.36 -10.59 11.17
C LEU A 8 -1.83 -10.91 11.41
N ALA A 9 -2.37 -10.58 12.58
CA ALA A 9 -3.79 -10.78 12.89
C ALA A 9 -4.70 -9.95 11.97
N ALA A 10 -4.33 -8.69 11.69
CA ALA A 10 -5.06 -7.83 10.78
C ALA A 10 -5.00 -8.31 9.31
N VAL A 11 -3.93 -8.98 8.89
CA VAL A 11 -3.81 -9.50 7.51
C VAL A 11 -4.52 -10.85 7.34
N THR A 12 -4.58 -11.66 8.39
CA THR A 12 -5.15 -13.03 8.33
C THR A 12 -6.64 -13.09 8.66
N SER A 13 -7.17 -12.10 9.38
CA SER A 13 -8.59 -12.06 9.71
C SER A 13 -9.45 -11.65 8.50
N PRO A 14 -10.49 -12.41 8.15
CA PRO A 14 -11.39 -12.07 7.04
C PRO A 14 -12.24 -10.83 7.30
N TYR A 15 -12.37 -10.41 8.56
CA TYR A 15 -13.13 -9.21 8.97
C TYR A 15 -12.25 -7.96 9.10
N SER A 16 -10.95 -8.08 8.86
CA SER A 16 -10.03 -6.96 9.03
C SER A 16 -9.78 -6.24 7.70
N ASN A 17 -9.82 -4.90 7.75
CA ASN A 17 -9.44 -4.04 6.64
C ASN A 17 -7.91 -3.83 6.53
N GLY A 18 -7.13 -4.53 7.36
CA GLY A 18 -5.67 -4.37 7.44
C GLY A 18 -4.95 -4.42 6.09
N PRO A 19 -5.22 -5.40 5.21
CA PRO A 19 -4.60 -5.48 3.89
C PRO A 19 -4.91 -4.26 3.02
N ILE A 20 -6.18 -3.83 2.97
CA ILE A 20 -6.64 -2.70 2.14
C ILE A 20 -6.03 -1.39 2.64
N GLU A 21 -6.03 -1.16 3.94
CA GLU A 21 -5.40 0.02 4.54
C GLU A 21 -3.88 0.04 4.30
N GLY A 22 -3.23 -1.13 4.35
CA GLY A 22 -1.82 -1.29 4.02
C GLY A 22 -1.50 -0.86 2.58
N VAL A 23 -2.30 -1.32 1.61
CA VAL A 23 -2.18 -0.93 0.20
C VAL A 23 -2.41 0.57 0.02
N ASN A 24 -3.47 1.13 0.64
CA ASN A 24 -3.76 2.57 0.58
C ASN A 24 -2.61 3.42 1.13
N ARG A 25 -1.97 2.97 2.21
CA ARG A 25 -0.81 3.65 2.78
C ARG A 25 0.41 3.60 1.85
N LEU A 26 0.66 2.47 1.20
CA LEU A 26 1.74 2.33 0.20
C LEU A 26 1.51 3.28 -0.99
N ILE A 27 0.31 3.34 -1.55
CA ILE A 27 -0.04 4.24 -2.66
C ILE A 27 0.14 5.71 -2.25
N LYS A 28 -0.30 6.10 -1.05
CA LYS A 28 -0.11 7.47 -0.53
C LYS A 28 1.37 7.82 -0.36
N SER A 29 2.18 6.87 0.15
CA SER A 29 3.63 7.05 0.28
C SER A 29 4.29 7.21 -1.10
N LEU A 30 3.91 6.37 -2.07
CA LEU A 30 4.40 6.44 -3.44
C LEU A 30 4.11 7.82 -4.05
N LYS A 31 2.87 8.30 -3.92
CA LYS A 31 2.46 9.63 -4.39
C LYS A 31 3.28 10.76 -3.75
N ARG A 32 3.62 10.63 -2.45
CA ARG A 32 4.41 11.63 -1.73
C ARG A 32 5.89 11.61 -2.12
N SER A 33 6.49 10.44 -2.31
CA SER A 33 7.89 10.28 -2.68
C SER A 33 8.15 10.61 -4.16
N CYS A 34 7.18 10.35 -5.04
CA CYS A 34 7.31 10.57 -6.48
C CYS A 34 6.64 11.88 -6.93
N PHE A 35 7.00 13.00 -6.28
CA PHE A 35 6.62 14.36 -6.71
C PHE A 35 7.27 14.66 -8.08
N GLY A 36 6.76 14.04 -9.15
CA GLY A 36 7.44 14.06 -10.45
C GLY A 36 6.91 13.11 -11.54
N PHE A 37 5.87 12.29 -11.29
CA PHE A 37 5.22 11.61 -12.41
C PHE A 37 4.51 12.64 -13.30
N LYS A 38 5.18 13.09 -14.36
CA LYS A 38 4.61 13.93 -15.42
C LYS A 38 3.35 13.32 -16.05
N ASN A 39 3.19 12.00 -15.96
CA ASN A 39 2.07 11.26 -16.54
C ASN A 39 1.43 10.33 -15.49
N GLN A 40 0.13 10.50 -15.27
CA GLN A 40 -0.72 9.66 -14.41
C GLN A 40 -0.63 8.16 -14.77
N LEU A 41 -0.43 7.82 -16.05
CA LEU A 41 -0.25 6.44 -16.51
C LEU A 41 0.99 5.80 -15.88
N ASN A 42 2.08 6.54 -15.72
CA ASN A 42 3.30 6.02 -15.10
C ASN A 42 3.11 5.81 -13.59
N PHE A 43 2.26 6.60 -12.94
CA PHE A 43 1.86 6.38 -11.56
C PHE A 43 1.08 5.07 -11.40
N PHE A 44 0.09 4.81 -12.28
CA PHE A 44 -0.65 3.54 -12.25
C PHE A 44 0.22 2.32 -12.56
N LYS A 45 1.12 2.41 -13.56
CA LYS A 45 2.11 1.36 -13.84
C LYS A 45 2.96 1.06 -12.61
N ARG A 46 3.38 2.09 -11.87
CA ARG A 46 4.18 1.91 -10.66
C ARG A 46 3.39 1.30 -9.50
N ILE A 47 2.12 1.67 -9.33
CA ILE A 47 1.24 1.00 -8.35
C ILE A 47 1.11 -0.48 -8.69
N TYR A 48 0.79 -0.79 -9.95
CA TYR A 48 0.61 -2.16 -10.42
C TYR A 48 1.86 -3.03 -10.14
N GLN A 49 3.07 -2.52 -10.41
CA GLN A 49 4.33 -3.22 -10.11
C GLN A 49 4.57 -3.51 -8.61
N ILE A 50 3.92 -2.80 -7.71
CA ILE A 50 4.12 -2.92 -6.25
C ILE A 50 3.01 -3.77 -5.61
N THR A 51 1.81 -3.77 -6.20
CA THR A 51 0.63 -4.46 -5.65
C THR A 51 0.27 -5.76 -6.36
N ALA A 52 0.77 -5.99 -7.58
CA ALA A 52 0.63 -7.26 -8.31
C ALA A 52 1.74 -8.24 -7.89
#